data_AF-A0A399SJ26-F1
#
_entry.id   AF-A0A399SJ26-F1
#
_cell.length_a   1.000
_cell.length_b   1.000
_cell.length_c   1.000
_cell.angle_alpha   90.00
_cell.angle_beta   90.00
_cell.angle_gamma   90.00
#
_symmetry.space_group_name_H-M   'P 1'
#
loop_
_entity.id
_entity.type
_entity.pdbx_description
1 polymer ?
#
loop_
_entity_poly.entity_id
_entity_poly.type
_entity_poly.pdbx_seq_one_letter_code
_entity_poly.pdbx_strand_id
1 'polypeptide(L)'
;WQGVAPGADLGVDPWSPELVRRAPRDVRWLLAKALAEEATARAAASLGMGATIFHDVRPLDGAGKVDHVVLAPAGLFALSSEDWGTSVQLVRGELQPVVPDPDGALAPGDAP
;
A
#
# COMPACT_ATOMS: atom_id res chain seq x y z
N TRP A 1 11.32 18.96 2.56
CA TRP A 1 11.22 18.24 3.84
C TRP A 1 12.41 18.63 4.70
N GLN A 2 12.23 19.47 5.71
CA GLN A 2 13.23 19.64 6.77
C GLN A 2 12.94 18.52 7.78
N GLY A 3 13.69 17.42 7.68
CA GLY A 3 13.47 16.25 8.52
C GLY A 3 13.73 16.54 10.00
N VAL A 4 13.04 15.81 10.86
CA VAL A 4 13.35 15.73 12.28
C VAL A 4 14.53 14.77 12.45
N ALA A 5 15.48 15.10 13.32
CA ALA A 5 16.63 14.24 13.58
C ALA A 5 16.18 12.86 14.12
N PRO A 6 16.84 11.76 13.73
CA PRO A 6 16.55 10.45 14.31
C PRO A 6 16.60 10.50 15.84
N GLY A 7 15.54 10.02 16.50
CA GLY A 7 15.45 9.97 17.96
C GLY A 7 15.03 11.28 18.64
N ALA A 8 14.74 12.35 17.90
CA ALA A 8 14.14 13.54 18.50
C ALA A 8 12.67 13.26 18.87
N ASP A 9 12.30 13.72 20.06
CA ASP A 9 10.92 13.67 20.53
C ASP A 9 10.07 14.66 19.72
N LEU A 10 8.99 14.16 19.13
CA LEU A 10 8.05 14.95 18.34
C LEU A 10 7.08 15.74 19.23
N GLY A 11 7.02 15.45 20.54
CA GLY A 11 6.07 16.05 21.47
C GLY A 11 4.60 15.66 21.21
N VAL A 12 4.37 14.86 20.18
CA VAL A 12 3.07 14.31 19.76
C VAL A 12 3.32 12.96 19.09
N ASP A 13 2.38 12.03 19.25
CA ASP A 13 2.37 10.80 18.46
C ASP A 13 1.96 11.14 17.01
N PRO A 14 2.88 11.02 16.03
CA PRO A 14 2.58 11.33 14.63
C PRO A 14 1.54 10.38 14.01
N TRP A 15 1.29 9.22 14.65
CA TRP A 15 0.32 8.23 14.22
C TRP A 15 -1.00 8.30 14.99
N SER A 16 -1.16 9.28 15.89
CA SER A 16 -2.37 9.39 16.71
C SER A 16 -3.63 9.54 15.82
N PRO A 17 -4.72 8.80 16.11
CA PRO A 17 -5.91 8.83 15.26
C PRO A 17 -6.51 10.24 15.09
N GLU A 18 -6.39 11.09 16.11
CA GLU A 18 -6.85 12.47 16.09
C GLU A 18 -6.08 13.32 15.07
N LEU A 19 -4.74 13.18 15.05
CA LEU A 19 -3.88 13.90 14.11
C LEU A 19 -4.10 13.43 12.68
N VAL A 20 -4.18 12.11 12.47
CA VAL A 20 -4.45 11.51 11.15
C VAL A 20 -5.79 11.99 10.59
N ARG A 21 -6.86 12.05 11.41
CA ARG A 21 -8.17 12.54 10.96
C ARG A 21 -8.13 14.01 10.53
N ARG A 22 -7.33 14.84 11.20
CA ARG A 22 -7.21 16.28 10.92
C ARG A 22 -6.23 16.59 9.78
N ALA A 23 -5.40 15.64 9.39
CA ALA A 23 -4.42 15.83 8.32
C ALA A 23 -5.12 16.14 6.98
N PRO A 24 -4.49 16.92 6.08
CA PRO A 24 -4.97 17.13 4.72
C PRO A 24 -5.27 15.82 3.95
N ARG A 25 -6.17 15.87 2.96
CA ARG A 25 -6.63 14.67 2.20
C ARG A 25 -5.47 13.92 1.57
N ASP A 26 -4.56 14.63 0.92
CA ASP A 26 -3.35 14.09 0.28
C ASP A 26 -2.42 13.39 1.29
N VAL A 27 -2.25 13.96 2.48
CA VAL A 27 -1.47 13.33 3.56
C VAL A 27 -2.15 12.04 4.05
N ARG A 28 -3.47 12.05 4.23
CA ARG A 28 -4.21 10.84 4.62
C ARG A 28 -4.15 9.76 3.52
N TRP A 29 -4.21 10.17 2.26
CA TRP A 29 -4.07 9.27 1.11
C TRP A 29 -2.67 8.64 1.08
N LEU A 30 -1.61 9.43 1.24
CA LEU A 30 -0.24 8.91 1.34
C LEU A 30 -0.07 7.93 2.50
N LEU A 31 -0.68 8.23 3.66
CA LEU A 31 -0.67 7.33 4.80
C LEU A 31 -1.40 6.02 4.49
N ALA A 32 -2.57 6.08 3.84
CA ALA A 32 -3.32 4.90 3.43
C ALA A 32 -2.50 4.02 2.48
N LYS A 33 -1.81 4.62 1.49
CA LYS A 33 -0.88 3.91 0.60
C LYS A 33 0.26 3.25 1.37
N ALA A 34 0.88 3.96 2.31
CA ALA A 34 1.98 3.43 3.12
C ALA A 34 1.54 2.26 4.01
N LEU A 35 0.36 2.38 4.65
CA LEU A 35 -0.21 1.32 5.48
C LEU A 35 -0.58 0.09 4.65
N ALA A 36 -1.13 0.28 3.44
CA ALA A 36 -1.40 -0.81 2.51
C ALA A 36 -0.10 -1.50 2.08
N GLU A 37 0.93 -0.75 1.72
CA GLU A 37 2.25 -1.27 1.34
C GLU A 37 2.88 -2.06 2.50
N GLU A 38 2.81 -1.55 3.72
CA GLU A 38 3.30 -2.24 4.91
C GLU A 38 2.53 -3.54 5.20
N ALA A 39 1.20 -3.52 5.09
CA ALA A 39 0.37 -4.69 5.32
C ALA A 39 0.70 -5.81 4.32
N THR A 40 0.84 -5.46 3.03
CA THR A 40 1.27 -6.42 1.99
C THR A 40 2.68 -6.93 2.24
N ALA A 41 3.62 -6.05 2.63
CA ALA A 41 4.99 -6.46 2.94
C ALA A 41 5.05 -7.45 4.13
N ARG A 42 4.26 -7.20 5.19
CA ARG A 42 4.13 -8.12 6.33
C ARG A 42 3.52 -9.46 5.92
N ALA A 43 2.49 -9.43 5.07
CA ALA A 43 1.88 -10.65 4.53
C ALA A 43 2.88 -11.45 3.68
N ALA A 44 3.62 -10.78 2.77
CA ALA A 44 4.64 -11.42 1.94
C ALA A 44 5.77 -12.02 2.81
N ALA A 45 6.23 -11.31 3.84
CA ALA A 45 7.26 -11.79 4.75
C ALA A 45 6.86 -13.09 5.50
N SER A 46 5.56 -13.33 5.69
CA SER A 46 5.06 -14.56 6.30
C SER A 46 5.28 -15.83 5.46
N LEU A 47 5.64 -15.70 4.17
CA LEU A 47 6.00 -16.83 3.30
C LEU A 47 7.28 -17.57 3.75
N GLY A 48 8.10 -16.93 4.59
CA GLY A 48 9.30 -17.54 5.16
C GLY A 48 10.44 -17.71 4.15
N MET A 49 11.41 -18.57 4.50
CA MET A 49 12.69 -18.71 3.78
C MET A 49 12.57 -19.27 2.35
N GLY A 50 11.40 -19.78 1.97
CA GLY A 50 11.16 -20.28 0.60
C GLY A 50 10.93 -19.17 -0.43
N ALA A 51 10.74 -17.93 0.02
CA ALA A 51 10.52 -16.79 -0.86
C ALA A 51 11.65 -15.76 -0.74
N THR A 52 12.00 -15.15 -1.87
CA THR A 52 12.80 -13.93 -1.92
C THR A 52 11.89 -12.78 -2.31
N ILE A 53 11.92 -11.69 -1.53
CA ILE A 53 11.02 -10.55 -1.68
C ILE A 53 11.86 -9.31 -1.96
N PHE A 54 11.49 -8.60 -3.02
CA PHE A 54 12.04 -7.30 -3.37
C PHE A 54 10.94 -6.25 -3.20
N HIS A 55 11.24 -5.16 -2.49
CA HIS A 55 10.32 -4.04 -2.29
C HIS A 55 10.78 -2.85 -3.14
N ASP A 56 9.84 -1.97 -3.53
CA ASP A 56 10.12 -0.74 -4.26
C ASP A 56 10.88 -0.95 -5.58
N VAL A 57 10.40 -1.91 -6.38
CA VAL A 57 11.09 -2.33 -7.60
C VAL A 57 10.76 -1.39 -8.75
N ARG A 58 11.80 -0.84 -9.37
CA ARG A 58 11.67 -0.04 -10.61
C ARG A 58 12.11 -0.86 -11.83
N PRO A 59 11.19 -1.18 -12.75
CA PRO A 59 11.53 -1.84 -14.01
C PRO A 59 12.49 -1.03 -14.88
N LEU A 60 13.36 -1.72 -15.64
CA LEU A 60 14.38 -1.09 -16.51
C LEU A 60 13.79 -0.50 -17.79
N ASP A 61 12.63 -0.98 -18.22
CA ASP A 61 11.90 -0.50 -19.40
C ASP A 61 11.17 0.83 -19.17
N GLY A 62 11.30 1.40 -17.96
CA GLY A 62 10.66 2.66 -17.60
C GLY A 62 9.17 2.51 -17.27
N ALA A 63 8.65 1.29 -17.15
CA ALA A 63 7.34 1.06 -16.57
C ALA A 63 7.28 1.61 -15.14
N GLY A 64 6.05 1.86 -14.67
CA GLY A 64 5.81 2.34 -13.30
C GLY A 64 6.41 1.40 -12.24
N LYS A 65 6.57 1.93 -11.02
CA LYS A 65 7.02 1.15 -9.85
C LYS A 65 6.12 -0.07 -9.66
N VAL A 66 6.76 -1.20 -9.30
CA VAL A 66 6.10 -2.37 -8.71
C VAL A 66 6.36 -2.35 -7.22
N ASP A 67 5.31 -2.41 -6.40
CA ASP A 67 5.45 -2.29 -4.95
C ASP A 67 6.28 -3.44 -4.39
N HIS A 68 5.94 -4.68 -4.78
CA HIS A 68 6.70 -5.86 -4.39
C HIS A 68 6.84 -6.88 -5.52
N VAL A 69 8.00 -7.50 -5.61
CA VAL A 69 8.24 -8.68 -6.45
C VAL A 69 8.59 -9.86 -5.54
N VAL A 70 7.84 -10.95 -5.66
CA VAL A 70 8.02 -12.17 -4.86
C VAL A 70 8.45 -13.31 -5.77
N LEU A 71 9.64 -13.84 -5.53
CA LEU A 71 10.14 -15.07 -6.14
C LEU A 71 9.95 -16.22 -5.15
N ALA A 72 9.09 -17.18 -5.49
CA ALA A 72 8.74 -18.33 -4.67
C ALA A 72 8.75 -19.63 -5.50
N PRO A 73 8.64 -20.83 -4.89
CA PRO A 73 8.63 -22.09 -5.64
C PRO A 73 7.51 -22.19 -6.67
N ALA A 74 6.39 -21.48 -6.43
CA ALA A 74 5.26 -21.42 -7.34
C ALA A 74 5.47 -20.49 -8.54
N GLY A 75 6.51 -19.63 -8.53
CA GLY A 75 6.81 -18.70 -9.61
C GLY A 75 7.22 -17.31 -9.14
N LEU A 76 7.11 -16.36 -10.08
CA LEU A 76 7.41 -14.95 -9.89
C LEU A 76 6.11 -14.13 -9.92
N PHE A 77 5.90 -13.33 -8.89
CA PHE A 77 4.67 -12.53 -8.73
C PHE A 77 5.03 -11.06 -8.55
N ALA A 78 4.33 -10.19 -9.27
CA ALA A 78 4.29 -8.76 -8.98
C ALA A 78 3.06 -8.48 -8.12
N LEU A 79 3.24 -7.75 -7.02
CA LEU A 79 2.18 -7.37 -6.10
C LEU A 79 2.06 -5.85 -6.08
N SER A 80 0.82 -5.36 -6.10
CA SER A 80 0.48 -3.97 -5.84
C SER A 80 -0.32 -3.88 -4.54
N SER A 81 -0.12 -2.78 -3.83
CA SER A 81 -0.74 -2.49 -2.55
C SER A 81 -1.67 -1.29 -2.67
N GLU A 82 -2.93 -1.47 -2.26
CA GLU A 82 -3.94 -0.42 -2.34
C GLU A 82 -4.91 -0.49 -1.16
N ASP A 83 -5.25 0.68 -0.61
CA ASP A 83 -6.37 0.82 0.32
C ASP A 83 -7.60 1.28 -0.48
N TRP A 84 -8.58 0.39 -0.61
CA TRP A 84 -9.82 0.65 -1.35
C TRP A 84 -10.85 1.42 -0.50
N GLY A 85 -10.58 1.67 0.78
CA GLY A 85 -11.52 2.32 1.70
C GLY A 85 -12.80 1.50 1.99
N THR A 86 -12.92 0.32 1.39
CA THR A 86 -14.07 -0.59 1.52
C THR A 86 -13.62 -2.03 1.39
N SER A 87 -14.51 -2.96 1.72
CA SER A 87 -14.28 -4.39 1.48
C SER A 87 -14.34 -4.68 -0.02
N VAL A 88 -13.37 -5.45 -0.51
CA VAL A 88 -13.30 -5.91 -1.91
C VAL A 88 -13.45 -7.43 -2.00
N GLN A 89 -13.85 -7.91 -3.17
CA GLN A 89 -14.03 -9.32 -3.52
C GLN A 89 -13.44 -9.60 -4.89
N LEU A 90 -13.06 -10.86 -5.11
CA LEU A 90 -12.60 -11.34 -6.40
C LEU A 90 -13.78 -11.82 -7.26
N VAL A 91 -14.00 -11.19 -8.41
CA VAL A 91 -15.04 -11.55 -9.37
C VAL A 91 -14.38 -11.83 -10.72
N ARG A 92 -14.36 -13.10 -11.13
CA ARG A 92 -13.75 -13.54 -12.41
C ARG A 92 -12.29 -13.12 -12.58
N GLY A 93 -11.54 -13.05 -11.49
CA GLY A 93 -10.13 -12.65 -11.49
C GLY A 93 -9.88 -11.16 -11.28
N GLU A 94 -10.93 -10.34 -11.21
CA GLU A 94 -10.82 -8.90 -10.97
C GLU A 94 -11.26 -8.53 -9.54
N LEU A 95 -10.57 -7.57 -8.93
CA LEU A 95 -11.00 -7.00 -7.65
C LEU A 95 -12.15 -6.03 -7.87
N GLN A 96 -13.22 -6.18 -7.07
CA GLN A 96 -14.40 -5.32 -7.10
C GLN A 96 -14.86 -5.00 -5.69
N PRO A 97 -15.46 -3.82 -5.44
CA PRO A 97 -16.14 -3.54 -4.17
C PRO A 97 -17.22 -4.59 -3.85
N VAL A 98 -17.33 -4.99 -2.58
CA VAL A 98 -18.40 -5.87 -2.10
C VAL A 98 -19.74 -5.15 -2.14
N VAL A 99 -19.74 -3.90 -1.68
CA VAL A 99 -20.87 -2.98 -1.85
C VAL A 99 -20.59 -2.17 -3.10
N PRO A 100 -21.49 -2.18 -4.11
CA PRO A 100 -21.32 -1.40 -5.32
C PRO A 100 -21.06 0.06 -4.95
N ASP A 101 -19.97 0.62 -5.49
CA ASP A 101 -19.69 2.03 -5.37
C ASP A 101 -20.71 2.81 -6.22
N PRO A 102 -21.58 3.63 -5.62
CA PRO A 102 -22.57 4.40 -6.38
C PRO A 102 -21.94 5.41 -7.33
N ASP A 103 -20.69 5.82 -7.10
CA ASP A 103 -20.02 6.90 -7.84
C ASP A 103 -18.88 6.40 -8.75
N GLY A 104 -18.51 5.11 -8.68
CA GLY A 104 -17.44 4.52 -9.48
C GLY A 104 -16.03 5.08 -9.21
N ALA A 105 -15.85 5.75 -8.08
CA ALA A 105 -14.62 6.39 -7.59
C ALA A 105 -13.63 5.41 -6.92
N LEU A 106 -13.95 4.11 -6.89
CA LEU A 106 -13.07 3.06 -6.39
C LEU A 106 -12.41 2.32 -7.56
N ALA A 107 -11.61 3.03 -8.35
CA ALA A 107 -10.68 2.41 -9.29
C ALA A 107 -9.28 2.32 -8.64
N PRO A 108 -8.53 1.22 -8.85
CA PRO A 108 -7.15 1.16 -8.38
C PRO A 108 -6.31 2.26 -9.06
N GLY A 109 -5.57 3.03 -8.28
CA GLY A 109 -4.68 4.08 -8.78
C GLY A 109 -5.28 5.48 -8.91
N ASP A 110 -6.44 5.75 -8.32
CA ASP A 110 -6.95 7.12 -8.26
C ASP A 110 -6.00 8.00 -7.44
N ALA A 111 -5.37 8.95 -8.14
CA ALA A 111 -4.72 10.09 -7.53
C ALA A 111 -5.76 10.87 -6.71
N PRO A 112 -5.35 11.57 -5.62
CA PRO A 112 -6.28 12.30 -4.77
C PRO A 112 -7.21 13.27 -5.50
#